data_AF-A0A182W4Y5-F1
#
_entry.id   AF-A0A182W4Y5-F1
#
_cell.length_a   1.000
_cell.length_b   1.000
_cell.length_c   1.000
_cell.angle_alpha   90.00
_cell.angle_beta   90.00
_cell.angle_gamma   90.00
#
_symmetry.space_group_name_H-M   'P 1'
#
loop_
_entity.id
_entity.type
_entity.pdbx_description
1 polymer ?
#
loop_
_entity_poly.entity_id
_entity_poly.type
_entity_poly.pdbx_seq_one_letter_code
_entity_poly.pdbx_strand_id
1 'polypeptide(L)'
;MTFHSSCKMKVLLLALMLLCVVLGATMASRCIRDNSNGEPGCKTKEEIDQGFWRHNYDPTRYWQCTKLNERAVLRSCQDQAFHPTQLDCVDWDDWEWEPVCAPLTRPDP
;
A
#
# COMPACT_ATOMS: atom_id res chain seq x y z
N MET A 1 -13.12 -50.34 6.39
CA MET A 1 -12.60 -49.46 5.32
C MET A 1 -12.69 -47.99 5.76
N THR A 2 -11.88 -47.55 6.73
CA THR A 2 -11.98 -46.17 7.30
C THR A 2 -10.63 -45.46 7.35
N PHE A 3 -9.52 -46.21 7.42
CA PHE A 3 -8.16 -45.66 7.42
C PHE A 3 -7.75 -44.96 6.12
N HIS A 4 -8.18 -45.46 4.96
CA HIS A 4 -7.80 -44.90 3.66
C HIS A 4 -8.47 -43.55 3.37
N SER A 5 -9.69 -43.32 3.89
CA SER A 5 -10.43 -42.07 3.69
C SER A 5 -9.92 -40.93 4.59
N SER A 6 -9.54 -41.25 5.83
CA SER A 6 -8.99 -40.28 6.78
C SER A 6 -7.62 -39.74 6.35
N CYS A 7 -6.79 -40.57 5.71
CA CYS A 7 -5.49 -40.15 5.19
C CYS A 7 -5.64 -39.18 4.00
N LYS A 8 -6.55 -39.46 3.06
CA LYS A 8 -6.85 -38.58 1.92
C LYS A 8 -7.38 -37.21 2.35
N MET A 9 -8.26 -37.17 3.36
CA MET A 9 -8.81 -35.92 3.89
C MET A 9 -7.73 -35.02 4.50
N LYS A 10 -6.81 -35.60 5.29
CA LYS A 10 -5.70 -34.88 5.92
C LYS A 10 -4.70 -34.37 4.88
N VAL A 11 -4.39 -35.17 3.87
CA VAL A 11 -3.50 -34.77 2.77
C VAL A 11 -4.12 -33.63 1.95
N LEU A 12 -5.42 -33.67 1.68
CA LEU A 12 -6.12 -32.60 0.97
C LEU A 12 -6.15 -31.30 1.79
N LEU A 13 -6.40 -31.37 3.10
CA LEU A 13 -6.36 -30.22 4.01
C LEU A 13 -4.98 -29.57 4.08
N LEU A 14 -3.92 -30.38 4.18
CA LEU A 14 -2.54 -29.89 4.18
C LEU A 14 -2.18 -29.24 2.85
N ALA A 15 -2.61 -29.81 1.72
CA ALA A 15 -2.40 -29.24 0.40
C ALA A 15 -3.14 -27.90 0.22
N LEU A 16 -4.38 -27.78 0.73
CA LEU A 16 -5.12 -26.52 0.71
C LEU A 16 -4.44 -25.44 1.58
N MET A 17 -4.01 -25.79 2.78
CA MET A 17 -3.30 -24.88 3.68
C MET A 17 -1.99 -24.39 3.05
N LEU A 18 -1.19 -25.29 2.45
CA LEU A 18 0.02 -24.93 1.73
C LEU A 18 -0.27 -24.03 0.53
N LEU A 19 -1.33 -24.30 -0.23
CA LEU A 19 -1.75 -23.43 -1.34
C LEU A 19 -2.16 -22.04 -0.85
N CYS A 20 -2.91 -21.94 0.24
CA CYS A 20 -3.27 -20.66 0.86
C CYS A 20 -2.04 -19.89 1.35
N VAL A 21 -1.04 -20.56 1.92
CA VAL A 21 0.22 -19.92 2.36
C VAL A 21 1.02 -19.41 1.17
N VAL A 22 1.13 -20.20 0.09
CA VAL A 22 1.84 -19.79 -1.14
C VAL A 22 1.13 -18.62 -1.80
N LEU A 23 -0.20 -18.65 -1.91
CA LEU A 23 -0.98 -17.53 -2.43
C LEU A 23 -0.82 -16.29 -1.55
N GLY A 24 -0.95 -16.41 -0.23
CA GLY A 24 -0.77 -15.31 0.72
C GLY A 24 0.62 -14.66 0.65
N ALA A 25 1.68 -15.45 0.47
CA ALA A 25 3.05 -14.95 0.32
C ALA A 25 3.25 -14.11 -0.96
N THR A 26 2.50 -14.39 -2.03
CA THR A 26 2.53 -13.57 -3.26
C THR A 26 1.72 -12.28 -3.16
N MET A 27 0.78 -12.19 -2.21
CA MET A 27 -0.04 -10.99 -1.97
C MET A 27 0.67 -9.93 -1.11
N ALA A 28 1.84 -10.23 -0.56
CA ALA A 28 2.71 -9.20 0.00
C ALA A 28 3.18 -8.31 -1.17
N SER A 29 2.44 -7.23 -1.42
CA SER A 29 2.64 -6.26 -2.49
C SER A 29 4.05 -5.69 -2.43
N ARG A 30 4.98 -6.35 -3.13
CA ARG A 30 6.33 -5.85 -3.34
C ARG A 30 6.27 -4.77 -4.41
N CYS A 31 5.84 -3.59 -4.00
CA CYS A 31 5.96 -2.38 -4.80
C CYS A 31 7.44 -2.05 -5.05
N ILE A 32 7.70 -1.23 -6.07
CA ILE A 32 9.04 -0.68 -6.29
C ILE A 32 9.36 0.25 -5.12
N ARG A 33 10.40 -0.08 -4.37
CA ARG A 33 10.86 0.76 -3.26
C ARG A 33 11.20 2.16 -3.76
N ASP A 34 10.63 3.18 -3.13
CA ASP A 34 10.91 4.57 -3.48
C ASP A 34 11.69 5.29 -2.40
N ASN A 35 12.89 5.72 -2.76
CA ASN A 35 13.74 6.49 -1.88
C ASN A 35 13.60 8.00 -2.09
N SER A 36 12.65 8.46 -2.91
CA SER A 36 12.30 9.87 -3.08
C SER A 36 11.33 10.36 -2.00
N ASN A 37 10.89 11.62 -2.06
CA ASN A 37 9.88 12.18 -1.15
C ASN A 37 8.46 11.61 -1.37
N GLY A 38 8.25 10.77 -2.39
CA GLY A 38 6.99 10.12 -2.71
C GLY A 38 6.01 11.01 -3.50
N GLU A 39 6.46 12.14 -4.03
CA GLU A 39 5.61 13.03 -4.83
C GLU A 39 5.15 12.30 -6.11
N PRO A 40 3.83 12.14 -6.34
CA PRO A 40 3.29 11.57 -7.57
C PRO A 40 3.31 12.59 -8.71
N GLY A 41 3.29 12.11 -9.94
CA GLY A 41 3.19 12.97 -11.13
C GLY A 41 1.77 13.50 -11.40
N CYS A 42 0.74 12.86 -10.84
CA CYS A 42 -0.68 13.16 -11.11
C CYS A 42 -1.05 13.10 -12.60
N LYS A 43 -0.47 12.15 -13.34
CA LYS A 43 -0.59 12.02 -14.81
C LYS A 43 -1.57 10.94 -15.24
N THR A 44 -2.08 10.14 -14.31
CA THR A 44 -3.03 9.05 -14.56
C THR A 44 -4.37 9.31 -13.88
N LYS A 45 -5.45 8.76 -14.43
CA LYS A 45 -6.77 8.85 -13.80
C LYS A 45 -6.75 8.17 -12.44
N GLU A 46 -6.02 7.06 -12.31
CA GLU A 46 -5.83 6.31 -11.08
C GLU A 46 -5.18 7.16 -9.98
N GLU A 47 -4.20 8.01 -10.32
CA GLU A 47 -3.61 8.95 -9.35
C GLU A 47 -4.57 10.05 -8.90
N ILE A 48 -5.44 10.52 -9.79
CA ILE A 48 -6.48 11.50 -9.47
C ILE A 48 -7.57 10.86 -8.61
N ASP A 49 -8.00 9.65 -8.95
CA ASP A 49 -9.06 8.93 -8.24
C ASP A 49 -8.60 8.53 -6.82
N GLN A 50 -7.33 8.16 -6.63
CA GLN A 50 -6.76 7.94 -5.30
C GLN A 50 -6.62 9.26 -4.53
N GLY A 51 -6.19 10.32 -5.21
CA GLY A 51 -6.13 11.69 -4.68
C GLY A 51 -5.01 11.97 -3.68
N PHE A 52 -4.81 11.09 -2.69
CA PHE A 52 -3.83 11.26 -1.62
C PHE A 52 -2.69 10.25 -1.67
N TRP A 53 -1.49 10.71 -1.34
CA TRP A 53 -0.25 9.96 -1.45
C TRP A 53 0.66 10.30 -0.28
N ARG A 54 1.30 9.30 0.34
CA ARG A 54 2.19 9.52 1.49
C ARG A 54 3.42 10.35 1.10
N HIS A 55 3.86 11.23 2.01
CA HIS A 55 5.22 11.76 1.97
C HIS A 55 6.20 10.76 2.62
N ASN A 56 7.23 10.33 1.89
CA ASN A 56 8.06 9.19 2.31
C ASN A 56 8.96 9.47 3.52
N TYR A 57 9.29 10.74 3.78
CA TYR A 57 10.21 11.12 4.85
C TYR A 57 9.55 11.80 6.06
N ASP A 58 8.35 12.34 5.86
CA ASP A 58 7.68 13.18 6.85
C ASP A 58 6.26 12.65 7.03
N PRO A 59 5.99 11.85 8.08
CA PRO A 59 4.68 11.28 8.29
C PRO A 59 3.61 12.33 8.61
N THR A 60 3.96 13.56 8.96
CA THR A 60 2.99 14.64 9.20
C THR A 60 2.54 15.34 7.91
N ARG A 61 3.01 14.86 6.75
CA ARG A 61 2.72 15.42 5.44
C ARG A 61 2.28 14.35 4.44
N TYR A 62 1.54 14.80 3.45
CA TYR A 62 1.11 13.99 2.32
C TYR A 62 0.98 14.84 1.06
N TRP A 63 1.01 14.19 -0.09
CA TRP A 63 0.80 14.79 -1.39
C TRP A 63 -0.65 14.61 -1.81
N GLN A 64 -1.21 15.64 -2.45
CA GLN A 64 -2.54 15.63 -3.00
C GLN A 64 -2.51 15.90 -4.51
N CYS A 65 -3.02 14.96 -5.29
CA CYS A 65 -3.35 15.18 -6.69
C CYS A 65 -4.77 15.77 -6.78
N THR A 66 -4.90 16.96 -7.35
CA THR A 66 -6.20 17.63 -7.52
C THR A 66 -6.72 17.56 -8.95
N LYS A 67 -5.82 17.57 -9.94
CA LYS A 67 -6.15 17.60 -11.36
C LYS A 67 -5.08 16.88 -12.19
N LEU A 68 -5.51 16.34 -13.32
CA LEU A 68 -4.65 15.60 -14.24
C LEU A 68 -3.58 16.53 -14.85
N ASN A 69 -2.32 16.07 -14.84
CA ASN A 69 -1.14 16.79 -15.32
C ASN A 69 -0.84 18.11 -14.58
N GLU A 70 -1.40 18.32 -13.40
CA GLU A 70 -0.96 19.38 -12.49
C GLU A 70 -0.07 18.80 -11.39
N ARG A 71 0.89 19.57 -10.89
CA ARG A 71 1.80 19.13 -9.82
C ARG A 71 1.02 18.80 -8.55
N ALA A 72 1.44 17.76 -7.84
CA ALA A 72 0.87 17.43 -6.54
C ALA A 72 1.09 18.56 -5.52
N VAL A 73 0.10 18.78 -4.65
CA VAL A 73 0.17 19.79 -3.60
C VAL A 73 0.59 19.13 -2.29
N LEU A 74 1.62 19.69 -1.63
CA LEU A 74 2.03 19.23 -0.30
C LEU A 74 1.03 19.72 0.76
N ARG A 75 0.47 18.79 1.53
CA ARG A 75 -0.47 19.02 2.63
C ARG A 75 0.14 18.55 3.96
N SER A 76 -0.46 18.99 5.06
CA SER A 76 -0.06 18.63 6.42
C SER A 76 -1.23 18.03 7.18
N CYS A 77 -0.92 17.02 7.98
CA CYS A 77 -1.79 16.44 9.01
C CYS A 77 -1.73 17.20 10.35
N GLN A 78 -1.06 18.37 10.42
CA GLN A 78 -0.86 19.12 11.65
C GLN A 78 -0.15 18.31 12.74
N ASP A 79 -0.85 17.94 13.81
CA ASP A 79 -0.38 17.14 14.94
C ASP A 79 -0.61 15.62 14.77
N GLN A 80 -1.19 15.19 13.65
CA GLN A 80 -1.45 13.80 13.29
C GLN A 80 -0.43 13.25 12.27
N ALA A 81 -0.51 11.94 11.97
CA ALA A 81 0.31 11.26 10.98
C ALA A 81 -0.52 10.68 9.83
N PHE A 82 -0.04 10.77 8.59
CA PHE A 82 -0.73 10.24 7.41
C PHE A 82 -0.57 8.71 7.32
N HIS A 83 -1.69 8.00 7.28
CA HIS A 83 -1.74 6.55 7.13
C HIS A 83 -1.90 6.18 5.64
N PRO A 84 -0.89 5.54 5.00
CA PRO A 84 -0.90 5.30 3.56
C PRO A 84 -1.97 4.30 3.08
N THR A 85 -2.34 3.31 3.89
CA THR A 85 -3.45 2.40 3.55
C THR A 85 -4.83 3.03 3.70
N GLN A 86 -5.05 3.84 4.75
CA GLN A 86 -6.35 4.49 5.01
C GLN A 86 -6.53 5.78 4.18
N LEU A 87 -5.43 6.35 3.67
CA LEU A 87 -5.38 7.62 2.95
C LEU A 87 -5.92 8.80 3.75
N ASP A 88 -5.66 8.81 5.06
CA ASP A 88 -6.15 9.82 5.98
C ASP A 88 -5.11 10.16 7.07
N CYS A 89 -5.31 11.28 7.76
CA CYS A 89 -4.54 11.66 8.93
C CYS A 89 -5.13 10.97 10.18
N VAL A 90 -4.32 10.14 10.83
CA VAL A 90 -4.69 9.36 12.01
C VAL A 90 -3.90 9.80 13.24
N ASP A 91 -4.40 9.46 14.43
CA ASP A 91 -3.65 9.65 15.67
C ASP A 91 -2.34 8.85 15.63
N TRP A 92 -1.33 9.31 16.36
CA TRP A 92 -0.03 8.63 16.43
C TRP A 92 -0.12 7.23 17.02
N ASP A 93 -1.06 6.99 17.94
CA ASP A 93 -1.29 5.66 18.54
C ASP A 93 -1.83 4.65 17.51
N ASP A 94 -2.48 5.13 16.43
CA ASP A 94 -3.01 4.32 15.33
C ASP A 94 -2.07 4.27 14.11
N TRP A 95 -0.96 5.00 14.13
CA TRP A 95 -0.03 5.09 13.02
C TRP A 95 1.07 4.02 13.10
N GLU A 96 1.27 3.31 11.99
CA GLU A 96 2.37 2.35 11.85
C GLU A 96 3.26 2.68 10.65
N TRP A 97 4.56 2.42 10.79
CA TRP A 97 5.47 2.55 9.66
C TRP A 97 5.21 1.46 8.63
N GLU A 98 4.90 1.88 7.40
CA GLU A 98 4.81 1.00 6.24
C GLU A 98 6.01 1.19 5.28
N PRO A 99 6.44 0.15 4.53
CA PRO A 99 7.42 0.29 3.47
C PRO A 99 7.01 1.34 2.41
N VAL A 100 7.98 2.14 1.97
CA VAL A 100 7.76 3.19 0.95
C VAL A 100 7.69 2.59 -0.47
N CYS A 101 6.64 2.97 -1.21
CA CYS A 101 6.35 2.52 -2.56
C CYS A 101 6.41 3.68 -3.55
N ALA A 102 6.87 3.41 -4.77
CA ALA A 102 6.85 4.40 -5.84
C ALA A 102 5.41 4.72 -6.27
N PRO A 103 5.08 6.00 -6.52
CA PRO A 103 3.84 6.35 -7.20
C PRO A 103 3.84 5.83 -8.65
N LEU A 104 2.67 5.79 -9.27
CA LEU A 104 2.52 5.32 -10.67
C LEU A 104 3.34 6.16 -11.64
N THR A 105 3.38 7.48 -11.44
CA THR A 105 4.18 8.40 -12.22
C THR A 105 4.97 9.36 -11.33
N ARG A 106 6.01 9.97 -11.90
CA ARG A 106 6.84 10.98 -11.22
C ARG A 106 6.54 12.38 -11.76
N PRO A 107 6.77 13.43 -10.95
CA PRO A 107 6.80 14.81 -11.42
C PRO A 107 7.82 14.98 -12.55
N ASP A 108 7.57 15.94 -13.43
CA ASP A 108 8.58 16.34 -14.41
C ASP A 108 9.78 17.03 -13.70
N PRO A 109 11.01 16.85 -14.22
CA PRO A 109 12.21 17.48 -13.65
C PRO A 109 12.16 19.00 -13.55
#